data_AF-A0A519HAE0-F1
#
_entry.id   AF-A0A519HAE0-F1
#
_cell.length_a   1.000
_cell.length_b   1.000
_cell.length_c   1.000
_cell.angle_alpha   90.00
_cell.angle_beta   90.00
_cell.angle_gamma   90.00
#
_symmetry.space_group_name_H-M   'P 1'
#
loop_
_entity.id
_entity.type
_entity.pdbx_description
1 polymer ?
#
loop_
_entity_poly.entity_id
_entity_poly.type
_entity_poly.pdbx_seq_one_letter_code
_entity_poly.pdbx_strand_id
1 'polypeptide(L)'
;MAIDVNMNEVLISPLSSMVRDISAGVADAQRALDAASIASQAQLATEHPELQALGYQVTWYQIPEAAVEMRMALHFEKKDAAAPPRMYVAPFNTKYRNTFSFTADGSSTLKLRIVPVPPQGNSA
;
A
#
# COMPACT_ATOMS: atom_id res chain seq x y z
N MET A 1 2.26 34.54 19.35
CA MET A 1 1.55 33.33 19.82
C MET A 1 1.89 32.23 18.85
N ALA A 2 2.72 31.26 19.27
CA ALA A 2 3.04 30.11 18.43
C ALA A 2 1.74 29.35 18.18
N ILE A 3 1.39 29.19 16.91
CA ILE A 3 0.22 28.41 16.51
C ILE A 3 0.63 26.95 16.71
N ASP A 4 0.10 26.32 17.74
CA ASP A 4 0.29 24.89 17.97
C ASP A 4 -0.50 24.15 16.87
N VAL A 5 0.18 23.82 15.78
CA VAL A 5 -0.39 22.99 14.71
C VAL A 5 -0.46 21.57 15.25
N ASN A 6 -1.67 21.03 15.41
CA ASN A 6 -1.84 19.64 15.81
C ASN A 6 -1.38 18.72 14.68
N MET A 7 -0.11 18.34 14.74
CA MET A 7 0.58 17.55 13.73
C MET A 7 -0.05 16.15 13.55
N ASN A 8 -0.75 15.64 14.59
CA ASN A 8 -1.43 14.35 14.54
C ASN A 8 -2.62 14.38 13.57
N GLU A 9 -3.44 15.41 13.64
CA GLU A 9 -4.63 15.57 12.80
C GLU A 9 -4.25 15.92 11.36
N VAL A 10 -3.22 16.75 11.20
CA VAL A 10 -2.87 17.36 9.92
C VAL A 10 -1.97 16.45 9.07
N LEU A 11 -1.13 15.61 9.69
CA LEU A 11 -0.18 14.74 8.97
C LEU A 11 -0.34 13.26 9.30
N ILE A 12 -0.40 12.90 10.59
CA ILE A 12 -0.33 11.50 11.00
C ILE A 12 -1.59 10.73 10.60
N SER A 13 -2.78 11.30 10.84
CA SER A 13 -4.04 10.62 10.54
C SER A 13 -4.21 10.32 9.03
N PRO A 14 -4.04 11.28 8.11
CA PRO A 14 -4.13 11.00 6.67
C PRO A 14 -3.08 9.99 6.17
N LEU A 15 -1.84 10.09 6.66
CA LEU A 15 -0.78 9.14 6.29
C LEU A 15 -1.09 7.72 6.80
N SER A 16 -1.59 7.60 8.04
CA SER A 16 -2.00 6.33 8.62
C SER A 16 -3.15 5.70 7.83
N SER A 17 -4.15 6.49 7.43
CA SER A 17 -5.24 6.02 6.58
C SER A 17 -4.71 5.51 5.24
N MET A 18 -3.82 6.26 4.59
CA MET A 18 -3.24 5.87 3.31
C MET A 18 -2.44 4.56 3.41
N VAL A 19 -1.61 4.41 4.45
CA VAL A 19 -0.87 3.16 4.69
C VAL A 19 -1.82 1.99 4.93
N ARG A 20 -2.92 2.21 5.68
CA ARG A 20 -3.94 1.19 5.94
C ARG A 20 -4.63 0.75 4.66
N ASP A 21 -5.01 1.68 3.79
CA ASP A 21 -5.68 1.37 2.51
C ASP A 21 -4.76 0.57 1.58
N ILE A 22 -3.48 0.95 1.48
CA ILE A 22 -2.48 0.20 0.70
C ILE A 22 -2.31 -1.21 1.28
N SER A 23 -2.21 -1.33 2.60
CA SER A 23 -2.04 -2.63 3.27
C SER A 23 -3.25 -3.53 3.08
N ALA A 24 -4.47 -2.98 3.11
CA ALA A 24 -5.70 -3.71 2.83
C ALA A 24 -5.72 -4.23 1.39
N GLY A 25 -5.35 -3.40 0.42
CA GLY A 25 -5.27 -3.82 -0.99
C GLY A 25 -4.28 -4.97 -1.23
N VAL A 26 -3.11 -4.93 -0.57
CA VAL A 26 -2.14 -6.04 -0.65
C VAL A 26 -2.69 -7.32 -0.02
N ALA A 27 -3.38 -7.22 1.11
CA ALA A 27 -4.01 -8.36 1.77
C ALA A 27 -5.14 -8.99 0.92
N ASP A 28 -5.95 -8.16 0.27
CA ASP A 28 -7.02 -8.63 -0.61
C ASP A 28 -6.46 -9.32 -1.86
N ALA A 29 -5.39 -8.76 -2.45
CA ALA A 29 -4.70 -9.38 -3.58
C ALA A 29 -4.11 -10.74 -3.22
N GLN A 30 -3.45 -10.86 -2.05
CA GLN A 30 -2.91 -12.14 -1.59
C GLN A 30 -4.03 -13.17 -1.38
N ARG A 31 -5.14 -12.76 -0.72
CA ARG A 31 -6.29 -13.65 -0.50
C ARG A 31 -6.90 -14.15 -1.80
N ALA A 32 -6.96 -13.31 -2.83
CA ALA A 32 -7.47 -13.70 -4.14
C ALA A 32 -6.57 -14.75 -4.82
N LEU A 33 -5.24 -14.59 -4.73
CA LEU A 33 -4.28 -15.56 -5.27
C LEU A 33 -4.37 -16.91 -4.53
N ASP A 34 -4.49 -16.89 -3.20
CA ASP A 34 -4.62 -18.10 -2.39
C ASP A 34 -5.91 -18.86 -2.72
N ALA A 35 -7.03 -18.14 -2.83
CA ALA A 35 -8.32 -18.72 -3.19
C ALA A 35 -8.30 -19.35 -4.59
N ALA A 36 -7.71 -18.68 -5.57
CA ALA A 36 -7.55 -19.20 -6.93
C ALA A 36 -6.68 -20.46 -6.94
N SER A 37 -5.57 -20.45 -6.19
CA SER A 37 -4.66 -21.59 -6.08
C SER A 37 -5.34 -22.82 -5.48
N ILE A 38 -6.11 -22.64 -4.41
CA ILE A 38 -6.89 -23.73 -3.78
C ILE A 38 -7.95 -24.27 -4.76
N ALA A 39 -8.68 -23.38 -5.43
CA ALA A 39 -9.70 -23.77 -6.39
C ALA A 39 -9.11 -24.59 -7.55
N SER A 40 -8.00 -24.12 -8.13
CA SER A 40 -7.29 -24.84 -9.19
C SER A 40 -6.70 -26.16 -8.70
N GLN A 41 -6.16 -26.24 -7.48
CA GLN A 41 -5.70 -27.50 -6.90
C GLN A 41 -6.84 -28.52 -6.76
N ALA A 42 -8.02 -28.08 -6.30
CA ALA A 42 -9.19 -28.94 -6.17
C ALA A 42 -9.73 -29.40 -7.54
N GLN A 43 -9.70 -28.52 -8.54
CA GLN A 43 -10.07 -28.88 -9.90
C GLN A 43 -9.12 -29.93 -10.49
N LEU A 44 -7.80 -29.71 -10.37
CA LEU A 44 -6.79 -30.67 -10.82
C LEU A 44 -6.89 -32.02 -10.11
N ALA A 45 -7.21 -32.01 -8.80
CA ALA A 45 -7.50 -33.23 -8.05
C ALA A 45 -8.63 -34.07 -8.66
N THR A 46 -9.63 -33.38 -9.20
CA THR A 46 -10.85 -34.00 -9.74
C THR A 46 -10.65 -34.46 -11.17
N GLU A 47 -10.02 -33.63 -12.00
CA GLU A 47 -9.81 -33.89 -13.44
C GLU A 47 -8.67 -34.89 -13.69
N HIS A 48 -7.65 -34.88 -12.82
CA HIS A 48 -6.41 -35.63 -13.00
C HIS A 48 -5.97 -36.34 -11.70
N PRO A 49 -6.75 -37.30 -11.18
CA PRO A 49 -6.40 -38.05 -9.97
C PRO A 49 -5.07 -38.82 -10.12
N GLU A 50 -4.68 -39.18 -11.34
CA GLU A 50 -3.40 -39.81 -11.65
C GLU A 50 -2.20 -38.93 -11.31
N LEU A 51 -2.31 -37.60 -11.45
CA LEU A 51 -1.22 -36.69 -11.11
C LEU A 51 -0.98 -36.66 -9.59
N GLN A 52 -2.04 -36.78 -8.79
CA GLN A 52 -1.90 -36.92 -7.34
C GLN A 52 -1.27 -38.25 -6.93
N ALA A 53 -1.66 -39.34 -7.59
CA ALA A 53 -1.07 -40.66 -7.35
C ALA A 53 0.44 -40.69 -7.65
N LEU A 54 0.90 -39.87 -8.60
CA LEU A 54 2.31 -39.68 -8.94
C LEU A 54 3.03 -38.67 -8.03
N GLY A 55 2.34 -38.09 -7.05
CA GLY A 55 2.91 -37.08 -6.15
C GLY A 55 3.24 -35.76 -6.83
N TYR A 56 2.60 -35.45 -7.96
CA TYR A 56 2.84 -34.20 -8.69
C TYR A 56 2.43 -32.99 -7.84
N GLN A 57 3.36 -32.08 -7.61
CA GLN A 57 3.14 -30.85 -6.84
C GLN A 57 3.12 -29.64 -7.77
N VAL A 58 2.00 -28.92 -7.78
CA VAL A 58 1.83 -27.71 -8.57
C VAL A 58 2.45 -26.53 -7.82
N THR A 59 3.18 -25.69 -8.56
CA THR A 59 3.71 -24.43 -8.04
C THR A 59 2.67 -23.32 -8.19
N TRP A 60 2.28 -22.71 -7.07
CA TRP A 60 1.37 -21.58 -7.03
C TRP A 60 2.13 -20.25 -6.90
N TYR A 61 1.58 -19.18 -7.46
CA TYR A 61 2.15 -17.83 -7.33
C TYR A 61 1.65 -17.16 -6.05
N GLN A 62 2.55 -16.43 -5.39
CA GLN A 62 2.27 -15.61 -4.21
C GLN A 62 2.90 -14.23 -4.37
N ILE A 63 2.52 -13.27 -3.52
CA ILE A 63 3.19 -11.96 -3.42
C ILE A 63 4.24 -12.06 -2.31
N PRO A 64 5.52 -12.35 -2.64
CA PRO A 64 6.56 -12.54 -1.62
C PRO A 64 6.95 -11.23 -0.93
N GLU A 65 6.81 -10.10 -1.62
CA GLU A 65 7.10 -8.77 -1.10
C GLU A 65 6.29 -7.73 -1.88
N ALA A 66 5.68 -6.78 -1.17
CA ALA A 66 5.09 -5.60 -1.77
C ALA A 66 5.82 -4.34 -1.29
N ALA A 67 6.51 -3.67 -2.22
CA ALA A 67 7.24 -2.44 -1.97
C ALA A 67 6.56 -1.25 -2.66
N VAL A 68 6.32 -0.18 -1.92
CA VAL A 68 5.67 1.06 -2.41
C VAL A 68 6.55 2.25 -2.06
N GLU A 69 7.01 2.97 -3.10
CA GLU A 69 7.70 4.26 -2.97
C GLU A 69 6.83 5.38 -3.53
N MET A 70 6.53 6.38 -2.71
CA MET A 70 5.69 7.51 -3.10
C MET A 70 6.36 8.84 -2.79
N ARG A 71 6.45 9.71 -3.79
CA ARG A 71 6.88 11.11 -3.65
C ARG A 71 5.67 12.00 -3.49
N MET A 72 5.68 12.85 -2.48
CA MET A 72 4.52 13.61 -2.04
C MET A 72 4.86 15.10 -1.98
N ALA A 73 3.97 15.92 -2.51
CA ALA A 73 3.99 17.36 -2.31
C ALA A 73 3.08 17.70 -1.12
N LEU A 74 3.62 18.48 -0.18
CA LEU A 74 2.90 18.96 1.00
C LEU A 74 2.59 20.45 0.82
N HIS A 75 1.34 20.85 0.98
CA HIS A 75 0.93 22.26 0.96
C HIS A 75 0.14 22.62 2.21
N PHE A 76 0.61 23.64 2.92
CA PHE A 76 -0.02 24.13 4.13
C PHE A 76 -0.74 25.45 3.84
N GLU A 77 -2.06 25.48 4.02
CA GLU A 77 -2.86 26.70 3.88
C GLU A 77 -3.42 27.10 5.25
N LYS A 78 -3.14 28.34 5.67
CA LYS A 78 -3.80 28.99 6.81
C LYS A 78 -4.39 30.32 6.35
N LYS A 79 -5.68 30.31 6.02
CA LYS A 79 -6.41 31.49 5.48
C LYS A 79 -6.69 32.59 6.52
N ASP A 80 -6.87 32.22 7.79
CA ASP A 80 -7.15 33.15 8.90
C ASP A 80 -6.51 32.66 10.21
N ALA A 81 -6.24 33.57 11.15
CA ALA A 81 -5.72 33.21 12.48
C ALA A 81 -6.68 32.29 13.26
N ALA A 82 -7.99 32.40 13.01
CA ALA A 82 -9.06 31.65 13.66
C ALA A 82 -9.51 30.37 12.91
N ALA A 83 -9.08 30.16 11.67
CA ALA A 83 -9.43 28.97 10.90
C ALA A 83 -8.46 27.81 11.22
N PRO A 84 -8.96 26.56 11.29
CA PRO A 84 -8.09 25.41 11.47
C PRO A 84 -7.14 25.28 10.26
N PRO A 85 -5.84 25.04 10.49
CA PRO A 85 -4.88 24.86 9.40
C PRO A 85 -5.28 23.66 8.54
N ARG A 86 -5.15 23.80 7.21
CA ARG A 86 -5.41 22.69 6.26
C ARG A 86 -4.11 22.31 5.57
N MET A 87 -3.82 21.02 5.55
CA MET A 87 -2.72 20.45 4.78
C MET A 87 -3.29 19.65 3.62
N TYR A 88 -2.80 19.96 2.43
CA TYR A 88 -3.10 19.23 1.21
C TYR A 88 -1.90 18.36 0.87
N VAL A 89 -2.18 17.08 0.65
CA VAL A 89 -1.18 16.08 0.31
C VAL A 89 -1.56 15.47 -1.02
N ALA A 90 -0.67 15.57 -2.01
CA ALA A 90 -0.88 14.99 -3.33
C ALA A 90 0.32 14.14 -3.76
N PRO A 91 0.10 12.96 -4.37
CA PRO A 91 1.18 12.21 -5.00
C PRO A 91 1.73 13.01 -6.18
N PHE A 92 3.05 13.04 -6.32
CA PHE A 92 3.72 13.75 -7.40
C PHE A 92 3.48 13.03 -8.73
N ASN A 93 2.59 13.58 -9.57
CA ASN A 93 2.33 13.09 -10.93
C ASN A 93 2.71 14.17 -11.94
N THR A 94 3.51 13.81 -12.95
CA THR A 94 4.04 14.67 -14.03
C THR A 94 2.97 15.43 -14.84
N LYS A 95 1.68 15.10 -14.70
CA LYS A 95 0.55 15.82 -15.33
C LYS A 95 -0.03 17.00 -14.50
N TYR A 96 0.33 17.14 -13.22
CA TYR A 96 -0.22 18.18 -12.33
C TYR A 96 0.52 19.53 -12.36
N ARG A 97 1.34 19.76 -13.40
CA ARG A 97 2.21 20.95 -13.49
C ARG A 97 1.47 22.27 -13.82
N ASN A 98 0.19 22.23 -14.23
CA ASN A 98 -0.37 23.35 -15.01
C ASN A 98 -1.60 24.09 -14.45
N THR A 99 -2.11 23.77 -13.25
CA THR A 99 -3.33 24.45 -12.76
C THR A 99 -3.28 24.93 -11.31
N PHE A 100 -2.26 24.52 -10.55
CA PHE A 100 -2.04 25.00 -9.21
C PHE A 100 -0.60 25.47 -9.16
N SER A 101 -0.39 26.74 -8.85
CA SER A 101 0.92 27.31 -8.53
C SER A 101 1.43 26.69 -7.23
N PHE A 102 1.82 25.41 -7.30
CA PHE A 102 2.41 24.63 -6.22
C PHE A 102 3.79 25.20 -5.91
N THR A 103 3.86 26.09 -4.93
CA THR A 103 5.09 26.42 -4.21
C THR A 103 5.24 25.35 -3.13
N ALA A 104 6.03 24.32 -3.45
CA ALA A 104 6.32 23.23 -2.53
C ALA A 104 7.48 23.64 -1.61
N ASP A 105 7.19 23.98 -0.36
CA ASP A 105 8.22 24.22 0.67
C ASP A 105 8.72 22.92 1.32
N GLY A 106 8.29 21.74 0.85
CA GLY A 106 8.81 20.45 1.29
C GLY A 106 8.34 19.27 0.46
N SER A 107 9.27 18.41 0.03
CA SER A 107 9.00 17.11 -0.57
C SER A 107 9.19 15.99 0.45
N SER A 108 8.23 15.06 0.55
CA SER A 108 8.36 13.87 1.41
C SER A 108 8.37 12.58 0.58
N THR A 109 9.11 11.58 1.03
CA THR A 109 9.17 10.24 0.42
C THR A 109 8.69 9.21 1.41
N LEU A 110 7.61 8.49 1.07
CA LEU A 110 7.10 7.36 1.85
C LEU A 110 7.57 6.05 1.22
N LYS A 111 8.21 5.20 2.03
CA LYS A 111 8.62 3.84 1.65
C LYS A 111 7.89 2.84 2.55
N LEU A 112 7.12 1.96 1.94
CA LEU A 112 6.41 0.87 2.61
C LEU A 112 6.89 -0.46 2.04
N ARG A 113 7.18 -1.42 2.93
CA ARG A 113 7.58 -2.78 2.58
C ARG A 113 6.75 -3.77 3.38
N ILE A 114 5.92 -4.54 2.70
CA ILE A 114 5.08 -5.58 3.29
C ILE A 114 5.70 -6.93 2.94
N VAL A 115 5.96 -7.74 3.97
CA VAL A 115 6.53 -9.08 3.83
C VAL A 115 5.75 -10.13 4.61
N PRO A 116 5.70 -11.38 4.12
CA PRO A 116 5.18 -12.51 4.87
C PRO A 116 5.94 -12.75 6.17
N VAL A 117 5.20 -13.23 7.18
CA VAL A 117 5.76 -13.73 8.44
C VAL A 117 5.20 -15.13 8.67
N PRO A 118 6.04 -16.18 8.80
CA PRO A 118 7.51 -16.17 8.79
C PRO A 118 8.10 -15.86 7.39
N PRO A 119 9.37 -15.43 7.30
CA PRO A 119 10.04 -15.18 6.02
C PRO A 119 10.03 -16.43 5.14
N GLN A 120 9.63 -16.26 3.88
CA GLN A 120 9.67 -17.35 2.89
C GLN A 120 11.13 -17.66 2.56
N GLY A 121 11.56 -18.91 2.75
CA GLY A 121 12.89 -19.37 2.33
C GLY A 121 13.86 -19.81 3.43
N ASN A 122 13.43 -19.97 4.69
CA ASN A 122 14.19 -20.78 5.65
C ASN A 122 13.23 -21.56 6.56
N SER A 123 12.68 -22.64 6.03
CA SER A 123 12.28 -23.79 6.83
C SER A 123 13.56 -24.57 7.08
N ALA A 124 14.07 -24.54 8.31
CA ALA A 124 15.11 -25.47 8.75
C ALA A 124 14.61 -26.92 8.67
#